data_AF-A0A8T9CEN3-F1
#
_entry.id   AF-A0A8T9CEN3-F1
#
_cell.length_a   1.000
_cell.length_b   1.000
_cell.length_c   1.000
_cell.angle_alpha   90.00
_cell.angle_beta   90.00
_cell.angle_gamma   90.00
#
_symmetry.space_group_name_H-M   'P 1'
#
loop_
_entity.id
_entity.type
_entity.pdbx_description
1 polymer ?
#
loop_
_entity_poly.entity_id
_entity_poly.type
_entity_poly.pdbx_seq_one_letter_code
_entity_poly.pdbx_strand_id
1 'polypeptide(L)'
;MFSLRTIAARRAPKALCMQCLKLSRPLSSRAIKTSHQRPTPFLPQTSFSAQLLSRNYASKTSADEIMEELQDQYATARDEFEIATEETEKKSLYGPDDRKAAREELEALKEMYEEALEGKDGEEVKRRIGQRIRELDNAVEALEQSALED
;
A
#
# COMPACT_ATOMS: atom_id res chain seq x y z
N MET A 1 -36.36 -32.71 35.16
CA MET A 1 -34.95 -33.09 35.32
C MET A 1 -34.42 -33.42 33.95
N PHE A 2 -33.32 -32.77 33.53
CA PHE A 2 -32.21 -33.25 32.69
C PHE A 2 -31.53 -32.02 32.06
N SER A 3 -30.47 -31.64 32.77
CA SER A 3 -29.47 -30.64 32.40
C SER A 3 -28.56 -31.23 31.33
N LEU A 4 -28.28 -30.50 30.26
CA LEU A 4 -27.15 -30.78 29.38
C LEU A 4 -26.37 -29.48 29.14
N ARG A 5 -25.26 -29.36 29.86
CA ARG A 5 -24.16 -28.45 29.59
C ARG A 5 -23.29 -29.08 28.50
N THR A 6 -22.93 -28.32 27.47
CA THR A 6 -21.96 -28.78 26.47
C THR A 6 -20.87 -27.75 26.24
N ILE A 7 -19.78 -27.99 26.98
CA ILE A 7 -18.35 -27.94 26.63
C ILE A 7 -17.88 -26.91 25.59
N ALA A 8 -16.97 -26.05 26.05
CA ALA A 8 -16.16 -25.10 25.29
C ALA A 8 -15.13 -25.78 24.37
N ALA A 9 -14.89 -25.19 23.19
CA ALA A 9 -13.73 -25.48 22.35
C ALA A 9 -12.86 -24.21 22.20
N ARG A 10 -11.66 -24.23 22.79
CA ARG A 10 -10.64 -23.19 22.65
C ARG A 10 -9.88 -23.44 21.35
N ARG A 11 -9.79 -22.44 20.48
CA ARG A 11 -8.95 -22.46 19.27
C ARG A 11 -7.59 -21.87 19.62
N ALA A 12 -6.54 -22.68 19.50
CA ALA A 12 -5.16 -22.28 19.77
C ALA A 12 -4.58 -21.42 18.63
N PRO A 13 -3.73 -20.43 18.91
CA PRO A 13 -2.98 -19.72 17.87
C PRO A 13 -1.77 -20.55 17.41
N LYS A 14 -1.59 -20.64 16.09
CA LYS A 14 -0.38 -21.21 15.48
C LYS A 14 0.71 -20.14 15.47
N ALA A 15 1.73 -20.33 16.30
CA ALA A 15 2.99 -19.64 16.16
C ALA A 15 3.78 -20.30 15.03
N LEU A 16 4.01 -19.57 13.93
CA LEU A 16 5.02 -19.93 12.94
C LEU A 16 6.04 -18.79 12.88
N CYS A 17 7.13 -19.07 13.58
CA CYS A 17 8.41 -18.39 13.49
C CYS A 17 9.21 -19.06 12.36
N MET A 18 9.89 -18.28 11.51
CA MET A 18 11.33 -18.38 11.25
C MET A 18 11.73 -17.76 9.90
N GLN A 19 12.67 -16.82 10.03
CA GLN A 19 13.87 -16.66 9.20
C GLN A 19 13.74 -16.07 7.78
N CYS A 20 14.01 -14.77 7.72
CA CYS A 20 14.40 -14.02 6.53
C CYS A 20 15.72 -14.57 5.95
N LEU A 21 15.64 -15.31 4.84
CA LEU A 21 16.79 -15.63 4.01
C LEU A 21 17.18 -14.39 3.20
N LYS A 22 18.13 -13.61 3.74
CA LYS A 22 18.76 -12.49 3.04
C LYS A 22 19.66 -13.03 1.94
N LEU A 23 19.20 -12.97 0.69
CA LEU A 23 20.01 -13.30 -0.48
C LEU A 23 20.93 -12.10 -0.80
N SER A 24 22.20 -12.27 -0.47
CA SER A 24 23.29 -11.32 -0.74
C SER A 24 23.67 -11.34 -2.22
N ARG A 25 23.43 -10.23 -2.93
CA ARG A 25 24.03 -9.95 -4.24
C ARG A 25 25.46 -9.41 -4.05
N PRO A 26 26.51 -9.98 -4.68
CA PRO A 26 27.81 -9.35 -4.71
C PRO A 26 27.86 -8.29 -5.82
N LEU A 27 28.19 -7.05 -5.44
CA LEU A 27 28.52 -5.97 -6.37
C LEU A 27 30.01 -6.04 -6.76
N SER A 28 30.21 -6.17 -8.07
CA SER A 28 31.31 -5.68 -8.92
C SER A 28 32.59 -5.19 -8.23
N SER A 29 33.67 -5.92 -8.43
CA SER A 29 35.04 -5.50 -8.16
C SER A 29 35.54 -4.51 -9.22
N ARG A 30 35.91 -3.29 -8.81
CA ARG A 30 36.85 -2.47 -9.60
C ARG A 30 37.84 -1.78 -8.67
N ALA A 31 39.07 -2.25 -8.74
CA ALA A 31 40.23 -1.72 -8.03
C ALA A 31 40.71 -0.42 -8.68
N ILE A 32 41.00 0.59 -7.86
CA ILE A 32 41.83 1.73 -8.25
C ILE A 32 42.95 1.87 -7.21
N LYS A 33 44.15 2.07 -7.73
CA LYS A 33 45.44 1.97 -7.06
C LYS A 33 45.71 3.15 -6.14
N THR A 34 46.52 2.81 -5.14
CA THR A 34 47.21 3.58 -4.11
C THR A 34 47.89 4.87 -4.60
N SER A 35 47.81 5.96 -3.83
CA SER A 35 48.96 6.87 -3.67
C SER A 35 48.90 7.76 -2.42
N HIS A 36 50.00 7.67 -1.67
CA HIS A 36 50.64 8.60 -0.73
C HIS A 36 50.02 8.96 0.64
N GLN A 37 50.81 8.59 1.65
CA GLN A 37 50.72 8.95 3.06
C GLN A 37 51.08 10.42 3.31
N ARG A 38 50.47 11.02 4.33
CA ARG A 38 51.09 12.07 5.14
C ARG A 38 50.67 11.90 6.60
N PRO A 39 51.59 11.89 7.58
CA PRO A 39 51.24 11.73 8.99
C PRO A 39 51.17 13.06 9.76
N THR A 40 50.43 13.00 10.89
CA THR A 40 50.44 13.87 12.10
C THR A 40 49.58 15.16 12.09
N PRO A 41 49.22 15.73 13.27
CA PRO A 41 48.60 15.10 14.46
C PRO A 41 47.46 15.96 15.08
N PHE A 42 46.91 15.46 16.20
CA PHE A 42 46.22 16.19 17.29
C PHE A 42 44.69 16.45 17.21
N LEU A 43 44.04 16.02 18.29
CA LEU A 43 42.61 16.10 18.62
C LEU A 43 42.15 17.54 18.87
N PRO A 44 40.85 17.81 18.71
CA PRO A 44 40.05 18.08 19.90
C PRO A 44 38.87 17.12 20.02
N GLN A 45 38.66 16.61 21.23
CA GLN A 45 37.38 16.07 21.68
C GLN A 45 36.34 17.19 21.51
N THR A 46 35.61 17.16 20.41
CA THR A 46 34.35 17.88 20.31
C THR A 46 33.31 16.97 20.92
N SER A 47 32.67 17.48 21.97
CA SER A 47 31.54 16.87 22.62
C SER A 47 30.54 16.47 21.54
N PHE A 48 30.44 15.17 21.26
CA PHE A 48 29.28 14.64 20.58
C PHE A 48 28.12 14.85 21.54
N SER A 49 27.49 16.02 21.43
CA SER A 49 26.11 16.16 21.84
C SER A 49 25.38 15.07 21.08
N ALA A 50 25.10 13.96 21.76
CA ALA A 50 24.11 13.01 21.33
C ALA A 50 22.81 13.82 21.25
N GLN A 51 22.59 14.46 20.10
CA GLN A 51 21.27 14.79 19.64
C GLN A 51 20.61 13.43 19.51
N LEU A 52 20.04 12.99 20.64
CA LEU A 52 19.01 11.99 20.69
C LEU A 52 18.08 12.41 19.55
N LEU A 53 18.19 11.71 18.42
CA LEU A 53 17.16 11.72 17.42
C LEU A 53 15.96 11.26 18.22
N SER A 54 15.16 12.24 18.64
CA SER A 54 13.81 12.05 19.10
C SER A 54 13.18 11.32 17.93
N ARG A 55 13.20 9.99 18.04
CA ARG A 55 12.55 9.08 17.12
C ARG A 55 11.09 9.36 17.40
N ASN A 56 10.61 10.44 16.80
CA ASN A 56 9.22 10.82 16.77
C ASN A 56 8.59 9.67 16.01
N TYR A 57 8.20 8.64 16.76
CA TYR A 57 7.05 7.84 16.43
C TYR A 57 5.92 8.85 16.32
N ALA A 58 5.81 9.43 15.11
CA ALA A 58 4.72 10.30 14.74
C ALA A 58 3.47 9.45 14.99
N SER A 59 2.72 9.82 16.03
CA SER A 59 1.38 9.31 16.23
C SER A 59 0.65 9.45 14.90
N LYS A 60 0.13 8.35 14.35
CA LYS A 60 -0.67 8.37 13.13
C LYS A 60 -1.66 9.53 13.23
N THR A 61 -1.64 10.41 12.23
CA THR A 61 -2.59 11.52 12.20
C THR A 61 -3.94 11.01 11.72
N SER A 62 -5.03 11.75 12.01
CA SER A 62 -6.36 11.44 11.46
C SER A 62 -6.32 11.33 9.93
N ALA A 63 -5.51 12.16 9.26
CA ALA A 63 -5.27 12.08 7.82
C ALA A 63 -4.61 10.76 7.40
N ASP A 64 -3.69 10.21 8.20
CA ASP A 64 -3.03 8.96 7.86
C ASP A 64 -3.98 7.76 7.97
N GLU A 65 -4.94 7.79 8.91
CA GLU A 65 -5.99 6.76 9.03
C GLU A 65 -6.91 6.76 7.80
N ILE A 66 -7.44 7.93 7.43
CA ILE A 66 -8.27 8.09 6.21
C ILE A 66 -7.50 7.64 4.96
N MET A 67 -6.20 7.95 4.90
CA MET A 67 -5.35 7.55 3.79
C MET A 67 -5.09 6.05 3.73
N GLU A 68 -5.03 5.35 4.87
CA GLU A 68 -4.93 3.89 4.90
C GLU A 68 -6.22 3.26 4.34
N GLU A 69 -7.39 3.71 4.79
CA GLU A 69 -8.69 3.20 4.31
C GLU A 69 -8.87 3.43 2.80
N LEU A 70 -8.55 4.63 2.30
CA LEU A 70 -8.61 4.93 0.87
C LEU A 70 -7.60 4.13 0.05
N GLN A 71 -6.43 3.81 0.60
CA GLN A 71 -5.44 2.98 -0.10
C GLN A 71 -5.87 1.52 -0.16
N ASP A 72 -6.48 1.01 0.90
CA ASP A 72 -7.02 -0.35 0.93
C ASP A 72 -8.16 -0.49 -0.08
N GLN A 73 -9.11 0.46 -0.09
CA GLN A 73 -10.21 0.47 -1.07
C GLN A 73 -9.70 0.65 -2.51
N TYR A 74 -8.68 1.50 -2.72
CA TYR A 74 -8.04 1.64 -4.02
C TYR A 74 -7.39 0.34 -4.50
N ALA A 75 -6.78 -0.44 -3.60
CA ALA A 75 -6.21 -1.73 -3.95
C ALA A 75 -7.30 -2.71 -4.40
N THR A 76 -8.42 -2.79 -3.67
CA THR A 76 -9.58 -3.59 -4.06
C THR A 76 -10.12 -3.20 -5.44
N ALA A 77 -10.39 -1.90 -5.66
CA ALA A 77 -10.90 -1.41 -6.93
C ALA A 77 -9.94 -1.68 -8.10
N ARG A 78 -8.63 -1.64 -7.85
CA ARG A 78 -7.61 -1.97 -8.83
C ARG A 78 -7.59 -3.47 -9.16
N ASP A 79 -7.67 -4.33 -8.16
CA ASP A 79 -7.68 -5.78 -8.37
C ASP A 79 -8.90 -6.20 -9.22
N GLU A 80 -10.08 -5.65 -8.92
CA GLU A 80 -11.29 -5.90 -9.73
C GLU A 80 -11.17 -5.35 -11.15
N PHE A 81 -10.55 -4.17 -11.32
CA PHE A 81 -10.24 -3.66 -12.66
C PHE A 81 -9.31 -4.60 -13.43
N GLU A 82 -8.25 -5.11 -12.79
CA GLU A 82 -7.32 -6.06 -13.41
C GLU A 82 -8.06 -7.35 -13.85
N ILE A 83 -8.94 -7.89 -13.01
CA ILE A 83 -9.81 -9.03 -13.37
C ILE A 83 -10.70 -8.68 -14.59
N ALA A 84 -11.35 -7.52 -14.57
CA ALA A 84 -12.22 -7.08 -15.65
C ALA A 84 -11.49 -6.90 -16.98
N THR A 85 -10.24 -6.41 -16.96
CA THR A 85 -9.41 -6.31 -18.17
C THR A 85 -9.09 -7.69 -18.74
N GLU A 86 -8.65 -8.63 -17.90
CA GLU A 86 -8.33 -9.98 -18.36
C GLU A 86 -9.54 -10.71 -18.94
N GLU A 87 -10.71 -10.60 -18.32
CA GLU A 87 -11.92 -11.29 -18.77
C GLU A 87 -12.51 -10.66 -20.04
N THR A 88 -12.33 -9.34 -20.21
CA THR A 88 -12.66 -8.66 -21.46
C THR A 88 -11.74 -9.11 -22.61
N GLU A 89 -10.42 -9.19 -22.37
CA GLU A 89 -9.45 -9.70 -23.35
C GLU A 89 -9.73 -11.16 -23.74
N LYS A 90 -10.15 -12.00 -22.79
CA LYS A 90 -10.53 -13.40 -23.02
C LYS A 90 -11.88 -13.56 -23.73
N LYS A 91 -12.65 -12.48 -23.91
CA LYS A 91 -14.05 -12.51 -24.41
C LYS A 91 -14.90 -13.51 -23.61
N SER A 92 -14.67 -13.51 -22.30
CA SER A 92 -15.33 -14.40 -21.36
C SER A 92 -16.79 -13.99 -21.15
N LEU A 93 -17.64 -14.95 -20.77
CA LEU A 93 -19.02 -14.68 -20.38
C LEU A 93 -19.11 -13.90 -19.06
N TYR A 94 -18.04 -13.91 -18.25
CA TYR A 94 -17.96 -13.18 -16.97
C TYR A 94 -17.56 -11.72 -17.14
N GLY A 95 -16.94 -11.35 -18.26
CA GLY A 95 -16.43 -10.00 -18.51
C GLY A 95 -17.43 -8.86 -18.21
N PRO A 96 -18.73 -8.94 -18.55
CA PRO A 96 -19.70 -7.92 -18.17
C PRO A 96 -19.88 -7.75 -16.66
N ASP A 97 -19.91 -8.86 -15.91
CA ASP A 97 -20.09 -8.84 -14.45
C ASP A 97 -18.82 -8.31 -13.77
N ASP A 98 -17.64 -8.68 -14.26
CA ASP A 98 -16.35 -8.19 -13.72
C ASP A 98 -16.15 -6.70 -13.98
N ARG A 99 -16.53 -6.19 -15.16
CA ARG A 99 -16.54 -4.73 -15.43
C ARG A 99 -17.50 -3.99 -14.48
N LYS A 100 -18.64 -4.60 -14.17
CA LYS A 100 -19.59 -4.04 -13.19
C LYS A 100 -18.98 -4.02 -11.79
N ALA A 101 -18.30 -5.08 -11.36
CA ALA A 101 -17.58 -5.11 -10.08
C ALA A 101 -16.51 -4.00 -9.99
N ALA A 102 -15.69 -3.84 -11.03
CA ALA A 102 -14.69 -2.77 -11.11
C ALA A 102 -15.32 -1.36 -10.99
N ARG A 103 -16.51 -1.15 -11.59
CA ARG A 103 -17.27 0.09 -11.45
C ARG A 103 -17.80 0.33 -10.04
N GLU A 104 -18.39 -0.70 -9.42
CA GLU A 104 -18.96 -0.60 -8.08
C GLU A 104 -17.90 -0.28 -7.03
N GLU A 105 -16.73 -0.95 -7.08
CA GLU A 105 -15.63 -0.68 -6.14
C GLU A 105 -14.98 0.70 -6.36
N LEU A 106 -14.92 1.18 -7.61
CA LEU A 106 -14.49 2.53 -7.93
C LEU A 106 -15.49 3.60 -7.43
N GLU A 107 -16.79 3.34 -7.54
CA GLU A 107 -17.83 4.22 -6.99
C GLU A 107 -17.71 4.31 -5.46
N ALA A 108 -17.55 3.17 -4.78
CA ALA A 108 -17.29 3.13 -3.34
C ALA A 108 -16.02 3.92 -2.95
N LEU A 109 -14.95 3.79 -3.74
CA LEU A 109 -13.72 4.57 -3.53
C LEU A 109 -13.97 6.08 -3.68
N LYS A 110 -14.76 6.49 -4.67
CA LYS A 110 -15.10 7.90 -4.90
C LYS A 110 -15.96 8.46 -3.77
N GLU A 111 -16.93 7.69 -3.27
CA GLU A 111 -17.76 8.07 -2.12
C GLU A 111 -16.91 8.31 -0.87
N MET A 112 -16.04 7.34 -0.51
CA MET A 112 -15.10 7.50 0.61
C MET A 112 -14.17 8.70 0.42
N TYR A 113 -13.72 8.95 -0.81
CA TYR A 113 -12.85 10.07 -1.12
C TYR A 113 -13.58 11.42 -0.99
N GLU A 114 -14.83 11.51 -1.45
CA GLU A 114 -15.66 12.71 -1.30
C GLU A 114 -15.94 13.01 0.17
N GLU A 115 -16.29 12.00 0.97
CA GLU A 115 -16.44 12.15 2.43
C GLU A 115 -15.14 12.66 3.08
N ALA A 116 -13.99 12.10 2.67
CA ALA A 116 -12.69 12.54 3.15
C ALA A 116 -12.35 14.00 2.78
N LEU A 117 -12.86 14.50 1.66
CA LEU A 117 -12.65 15.90 1.23
C LEU A 117 -13.42 16.91 2.09
N GLU A 118 -14.55 16.52 2.68
CA GLU A 118 -15.32 17.37 3.59
C GLU A 118 -14.63 17.52 4.97
N GLY A 119 -13.70 16.62 5.28
CA GLY A 119 -12.93 16.62 6.51
C GLY A 119 -11.87 17.72 6.62
N LYS A 120 -11.38 17.94 7.85
CA LYS A 120 -10.31 18.91 8.15
C LYS A 120 -9.02 18.65 7.34
N ASP A 121 -8.78 17.40 6.97
CA ASP A 121 -7.57 16.94 6.30
C ASP A 121 -7.77 16.73 4.78
N GLY A 122 -8.90 17.17 4.21
CA GLY A 122 -9.26 16.94 2.81
C GLY A 122 -8.21 17.40 1.78
N GLU A 123 -7.52 18.52 2.02
CA GLU A 123 -6.46 19.01 1.13
C GLU A 123 -5.19 18.12 1.14
N GLU A 124 -4.91 17.41 2.24
CA GLU A 124 -3.82 16.43 2.29
C GLU A 124 -4.24 15.16 1.52
N VAL A 125 -5.45 14.67 1.76
CA VAL A 125 -6.02 13.50 1.08
C VAL A 125 -6.04 13.70 -0.44
N LYS A 126 -6.59 14.83 -0.89
CA LYS A 126 -6.63 15.25 -2.30
C LYS A 126 -5.27 15.21 -2.97
N ARG A 127 -4.24 15.74 -2.30
CA ARG A 127 -2.86 15.76 -2.83
C ARG A 127 -2.24 14.37 -2.93
N ARG A 128 -2.55 13.46 -2.00
CA ARG A 128 -1.92 12.14 -1.93
C ARG A 128 -2.54 11.13 -2.90
N ILE A 129 -3.87 11.05 -2.97
CA ILE A 129 -4.57 9.99 -3.72
C ILE A 129 -5.43 10.48 -4.87
N GLY A 130 -5.78 11.77 -4.91
CA GLY A 130 -6.74 12.30 -5.89
C GLY A 130 -6.32 12.08 -7.35
N GLN A 131 -5.01 12.08 -7.66
CA GLN A 131 -4.52 11.75 -9.00
C GLN A 131 -4.74 10.28 -9.37
N ARG A 132 -4.49 9.35 -8.44
CA ARG A 132 -4.64 7.91 -8.67
C ARG A 132 -6.10 7.52 -8.92
N ILE A 133 -7.03 8.13 -8.17
CA ILE A 133 -8.47 7.89 -8.36
C ILE A 133 -8.90 8.32 -9.76
N ARG A 134 -8.44 9.48 -10.24
CA ARG A 134 -8.74 9.95 -11.61
C ARG A 134 -8.13 9.05 -12.67
N GLU A 135 -6.91 8.57 -12.47
CA GLU A 135 -6.27 7.63 -13.39
C GLU A 135 -7.07 6.32 -13.49
N LEU A 136 -7.49 5.76 -12.35
CA LEU A 136 -8.31 4.55 -12.31
C LEU A 136 -9.69 4.78 -12.95
N ASP A 137 -10.32 5.93 -12.70
CA ASP A 137 -11.61 6.27 -13.31
C ASP A 137 -11.57 6.33 -14.83
N ASN A 138 -10.58 7.03 -15.39
CA ASN A 138 -10.37 7.08 -16.83
C ASN A 138 -10.06 5.69 -17.40
N ALA A 139 -9.33 4.85 -16.66
CA ALA A 139 -9.00 3.49 -17.09
C ALA A 139 -10.24 2.58 -17.14
N VAL A 140 -11.11 2.65 -16.12
CA VAL A 140 -12.39 1.92 -16.10
C VAL A 140 -13.31 2.40 -17.21
N GLU A 141 -13.41 3.72 -17.44
CA GLU A 141 -14.21 4.27 -18.54
C GLU A 141 -13.69 3.80 -19.92
N ALA A 142 -12.38 3.80 -20.12
CA ALA A 142 -11.77 3.31 -21.37
C ALA A 142 -12.05 1.80 -21.59
N LEU A 143 -12.01 1.00 -20.53
CA LEU A 143 -12.32 -0.43 -20.61
C LEU A 143 -13.79 -0.65 -21.02
N GLU A 144 -14.73 0.08 -20.44
CA GLU A 144 -16.14 0.00 -20.82
C GLU A 144 -16.39 0.42 -22.27
N GLN A 145 -15.73 1.49 -22.72
CA GLN A 145 -15.82 1.93 -24.11
C GLN A 145 -15.29 0.85 -25.06
N SER A 146 -14.12 0.26 -24.77
CA SER A 146 -13.57 -0.82 -25.61
C SER A 146 -14.49 -2.04 -25.68
N ALA A 147 -15.15 -2.38 -24.57
CA ALA A 147 -16.06 -3.51 -24.52
C ALA A 147 -17.38 -3.28 -25.29
N LEU A 148 -17.75 -2.03 -25.59
CA LEU A 148 -18.88 -1.71 -26.45
C LEU A 148 -18.51 -1.74 -27.95
N GLU A 149 -17.23 -1.57 -28.26
CA GLU A 149 -16.71 -1.55 -29.64
C GLU A 149 -16.32 -2.94 -30.18
N ASP A 150 -16.11 -3.93 -29.29
CA ASP A 150 -15.79 -5.34 -29.58
C ASP A 150 -17.00 -6.23 -29.90
#